data_AF-A0A935YHX1-F1
#
_entry.id   AF-A0A935YHX1-F1
#
_cell.length_a   1.000
_cell.length_b   1.000
_cell.length_c   1.000
_cell.angle_alpha   90.00
_cell.angle_beta   90.00
_cell.angle_gamma   90.00
#
_symmetry.space_group_name_H-M   'P 1'
#
loop_
_entity.id
_entity.type
_entity.pdbx_description
1 polymer ?
#
loop_
_entity_poly.entity_id
_entity_poly.type
_entity_poly.pdbx_seq_one_letter_code
_entity_poly.pdbx_strand_id
1 'polypeptide(L)'
;MARQRRLYLICYDIAEDPKRLNRVARYLGKFAFRVQYSVFVGSFFEHSLNGVLRGLEALIDPRKDDVRCYPLPERAEIVLMGPQIFPNDILLIRDGCNLLRLGGEVGRSLPPETVRMDSREAGSAGEISQSAADNS
;
A
#
# COMPACT_ATOMS: atom_id res chain seq x y z
N MET A 1 -23.77 13.72 -9.83
CA MET A 1 -23.34 12.65 -8.90
C MET A 1 -21.82 12.59 -8.94
N ALA A 2 -21.13 12.91 -7.85
CA ALA A 2 -19.66 12.92 -7.82
C ALA A 2 -19.12 11.50 -8.02
N ARG A 3 -18.25 11.31 -9.01
CA ARG A 3 -17.62 10.02 -9.31
C ARG A 3 -16.52 9.78 -8.26
N GLN A 4 -16.86 9.14 -7.15
CA GLN A 4 -15.89 8.79 -6.11
C GLN A 4 -15.49 7.32 -6.25
N ARG A 5 -14.20 7.04 -6.01
CA ARG A 5 -13.71 5.67 -5.93
C ARG A 5 -13.89 5.16 -4.51
N ARG A 6 -14.49 3.98 -4.38
CA ARG A 6 -14.62 3.26 -3.10
C ARG A 6 -13.64 2.10 -3.07
N LEU A 7 -13.15 1.80 -1.88
CA LEU A 7 -12.36 0.61 -1.64
C LEU A 7 -13.28 -0.61 -1.56
N TYR A 8 -12.79 -1.74 -2.09
CA TYR A 8 -13.47 -3.02 -2.03
C TYR A 8 -12.50 -4.11 -1.62
N LEU A 9 -12.99 -5.03 -0.80
CA LEU A 9 -12.34 -6.30 -0.47
C LEU A 9 -12.99 -7.39 -1.33
N ILE A 10 -12.18 -8.09 -2.11
CA ILE A 10 -12.61 -9.18 -2.98
C ILE A 10 -11.99 -10.46 -2.44
N CYS A 11 -12.83 -11.37 -1.96
CA CYS A 11 -12.42 -12.68 -1.47
C CYS A 11 -12.98 -13.76 -2.39
N TYR A 12 -12.24 -14.84 -2.57
CA TYR A 12 -12.75 -16.00 -3.28
C TYR A 12 -12.49 -17.30 -2.53
N ASP A 13 -13.35 -18.26 -2.76
CA ASP A 13 -13.16 -19.66 -2.44
C ASP A 13 -13.43 -20.45 -3.73
N ILE A 14 -12.37 -20.88 -4.39
CA ILE A 14 -12.44 -21.56 -5.69
C ILE A 14 -12.02 -23.00 -5.44
N ALA A 15 -12.92 -23.93 -5.75
CA ALA A 15 -12.62 -25.36 -5.63
C ALA A 15 -11.33 -25.71 -6.39
N GLU A 16 -10.51 -26.61 -5.83
CA GLU A 16 -9.12 -26.96 -6.24
C GLU A 16 -8.95 -27.29 -7.74
N ASP A 17 -9.05 -26.26 -8.58
CA ASP A 17 -8.75 -26.25 -10.00
C ASP A 17 -7.66 -25.19 -10.22
N PRO A 18 -6.39 -25.63 -10.29
CA PRO A 18 -5.25 -24.73 -10.45
C PRO A 18 -5.35 -23.85 -11.70
N LYS A 19 -6.03 -24.28 -12.76
CA LYS A 19 -6.18 -23.47 -13.98
C LYS A 19 -7.14 -22.32 -13.74
N ARG A 20 -8.27 -22.58 -13.08
CA ARG A 20 -9.28 -21.56 -12.76
C ARG A 20 -8.76 -20.55 -11.73
N LEU A 21 -8.12 -21.04 -10.67
CA LEU A 21 -7.43 -20.20 -9.67
C LEU A 21 -6.45 -19.23 -10.32
N ASN A 22 -5.58 -19.72 -11.21
CA ASN A 22 -4.60 -18.88 -11.90
C ASN A 22 -5.25 -17.87 -12.85
N ARG A 23 -6.36 -18.22 -13.50
CA ARG A 23 -7.12 -17.30 -14.36
C ARG A 23 -7.74 -16.17 -13.54
N VAL A 24 -8.40 -16.50 -12.42
CA VAL A 24 -9.01 -15.52 -11.53
C VAL A 24 -7.96 -14.60 -10.92
N ALA A 25 -6.88 -15.15 -10.35
CA ALA A 25 -5.82 -14.36 -9.74
C ALA A 25 -5.15 -13.42 -10.77
N ARG A 26 -4.88 -13.89 -11.98
CA ARG A 26 -4.33 -13.05 -13.07
C ARG A 26 -5.32 -11.98 -13.53
N TYR A 27 -6.61 -12.29 -13.57
CA TYR A 27 -7.65 -11.35 -13.94
C TYR A 27 -7.78 -10.23 -12.90
N LEU A 28 -7.96 -10.60 -11.62
CA LEU A 28 -8.07 -9.63 -10.51
C LEU A 28 -6.80 -8.81 -10.34
N GLY A 29 -5.61 -9.39 -10.56
CA GLY A 29 -4.33 -8.69 -10.49
C GLY A 29 -4.17 -7.52 -11.48
N LYS A 30 -5.04 -7.41 -12.50
CA LYS A 30 -5.07 -6.23 -13.40
C LYS A 30 -5.77 -5.03 -12.79
N PHE A 31 -6.56 -5.23 -11.74
CA PHE A 31 -7.51 -4.24 -11.21
C PHE A 31 -7.39 -4.01 -9.71
N ALA A 32 -6.88 -4.99 -8.97
CA ALA A 32 -6.78 -5.00 -7.52
C ALA A 32 -5.43 -5.62 -7.08
N PHE A 33 -5.00 -5.25 -5.87
CA PHE A 33 -3.78 -5.76 -5.26
C PHE A 33 -4.08 -7.02 -4.46
N ARG A 34 -3.27 -8.06 -4.66
CA ARG A 34 -3.37 -9.29 -3.87
C ARG A 34 -2.74 -9.04 -2.50
N VAL A 35 -3.53 -9.19 -1.43
CA VAL A 35 -3.07 -8.99 -0.05
C VAL A 35 -2.85 -10.32 0.68
N GLN A 36 -3.63 -11.35 0.33
CA GLN A 36 -3.43 -12.73 0.75
C GLN A 36 -3.73 -13.68 -0.40
N TYR A 37 -3.52 -14.99 -0.19
CA TYR A 37 -3.73 -15.99 -1.24
C TYR A 37 -5.10 -15.83 -1.91
N SER A 38 -6.19 -15.75 -1.14
CA SER A 38 -7.54 -15.64 -1.71
C SER A 38 -8.19 -14.25 -1.54
N VAL A 39 -7.40 -13.23 -1.24
CA VAL A 39 -7.93 -11.90 -0.89
C VAL A 39 -7.24 -10.80 -1.69
N PHE A 40 -8.05 -9.95 -2.29
CA PHE A 40 -7.66 -8.80 -3.09
C PHE A 40 -8.30 -7.52 -2.56
N VAL A 41 -7.59 -6.40 -2.68
CA VAL A 41 -8.09 -5.06 -2.33
C VAL A 41 -7.95 -4.14 -3.53
N GLY A 42 -9.02 -3.43 -3.89
CA GLY A 42 -9.03 -2.53 -5.05
C GLY A 42 -9.89 -1.29 -4.85
N SER A 43 -9.56 -0.23 -5.60
CA SER A 43 -10.25 1.07 -5.55
C SER A 43 -10.99 1.34 -6.86
N PHE A 44 -12.31 1.28 -6.81
CA PHE A 44 -13.17 1.24 -7.99
C PHE A 44 -14.19 2.38 -8.00
N PHE A 45 -14.49 2.88 -9.19
CA PHE A 45 -15.77 3.54 -9.42
C PHE A 45 -16.87 2.47 -9.52
N GLU A 46 -18.06 2.76 -9.05
CA GLU A 46 -19.18 1.81 -9.05
C GLU A 46 -19.45 1.18 -10.43
N HIS A 47 -19.49 2.00 -11.48
CA HIS A 47 -19.67 1.49 -12.85
C HIS A 47 -18.52 0.60 -13.33
N SER A 48 -17.28 0.91 -12.94
CA SER A 48 -16.11 0.09 -13.32
C SER A 48 -16.08 -1.25 -12.57
N LEU A 49 -16.54 -1.28 -11.31
CA LEU A 49 -16.59 -2.51 -10.52
C LEU A 49 -17.51 -3.53 -11.17
N ASN A 50 -18.69 -3.11 -11.65
CA ASN A 50 -19.62 -4.01 -12.33
C ASN A 50 -19.01 -4.67 -13.57
N GLY A 51 -18.14 -3.97 -14.30
CA GLY A 51 -17.40 -4.55 -15.42
C GLY A 51 -16.40 -5.63 -14.97
N VAL A 52 -15.73 -5.39 -13.85
CA VAL A 52 -14.80 -6.36 -13.24
C VAL A 52 -15.54 -7.60 -12.74
N LEU A 53 -16.66 -7.43 -12.05
CA LEU A 53 -17.45 -8.54 -11.53
C LEU A 53 -18.03 -9.41 -12.65
N ARG A 54 -18.56 -8.83 -13.73
CA ARG A 54 -19.01 -9.61 -14.90
C ARG A 54 -17.89 -10.41 -15.57
N GLY A 55 -16.71 -9.81 -15.68
CA GLY A 55 -15.56 -10.53 -16.24
C GLY A 55 -15.10 -11.67 -15.31
N LEU A 56 -15.26 -11.50 -13.99
CA LEU A 56 -14.98 -12.54 -13.01
C LEU A 56 -16.00 -13.68 -13.04
N GLU A 57 -17.29 -13.37 -13.17
CA GLU A 57 -18.37 -14.36 -13.36
C GLU A 57 -18.12 -15.27 -14.58
N ALA A 58 -17.56 -14.73 -15.66
CA ALA A 58 -17.19 -15.52 -16.84
C ALA A 58 -15.99 -16.47 -16.64
N LEU A 59 -15.27 -16.35 -15.52
CA LEU A 59 -14.10 -17.17 -15.19
C LEU A 59 -14.39 -18.25 -14.16
N ILE A 60 -15.43 -18.07 -13.33
CA ILE A 60 -15.78 -18.97 -12.22
C ILE A 60 -16.90 -19.95 -12.60
N ASP A 61 -16.96 -21.08 -11.90
CA ASP A 61 -18.12 -21.98 -11.92
C ASP A 61 -19.04 -21.62 -10.74
N PRO A 62 -20.19 -20.97 -10.97
CA PRO A 62 -21.06 -20.51 -9.88
C PRO A 62 -21.67 -21.64 -9.03
N ARG A 63 -21.52 -22.91 -9.47
CA ARG A 63 -21.97 -24.08 -8.69
C ARG A 63 -20.90 -24.58 -7.71
N LYS A 64 -19.65 -24.17 -7.90
CA LYS A 64 -18.49 -24.71 -7.16
C LYS A 64 -17.63 -23.63 -6.50
N ASP A 65 -17.68 -22.42 -7.02
CA ASP A 65 -16.86 -21.31 -6.56
C ASP A 65 -17.73 -20.26 -5.87
N ASP A 66 -17.21 -19.67 -4.79
CA ASP A 66 -17.79 -18.51 -4.12
C ASP A 66 -16.85 -17.32 -4.30
N VAL A 67 -17.40 -16.18 -4.72
CA VAL A 67 -16.66 -14.93 -4.84
C VAL A 67 -17.49 -13.83 -4.20
N ARG A 68 -16.87 -13.11 -3.27
CA ARG A 68 -17.52 -12.07 -2.49
C ARG A 68 -16.78 -10.76 -2.64
N CYS A 69 -17.55 -9.70 -2.84
CA CYS A 69 -17.05 -8.34 -2.96
C CYS A 69 -17.73 -7.48 -1.91
N TYR A 70 -16.95 -6.90 -1.01
CA TYR A 70 -17.44 -6.07 0.08
C TYR A 70 -16.94 -4.63 -0.08
N PRO A 71 -17.82 -3.63 -0.11
CA PRO A 71 -17.39 -2.24 -0.02
C PRO A 71 -16.77 -2.01 1.36
N LEU A 72 -15.61 -1.37 1.37
CA LEU A 72 -14.97 -0.92 2.59
C LEU A 72 -15.36 0.53 2.88
N PRO A 73 -15.45 0.93 4.17
CA PRO A 73 -15.63 2.33 4.53
C PRO A 73 -14.45 3.16 4.02
N GLU A 74 -14.67 4.46 3.86
CA GLU A 74 -13.64 5.38 3.35
C GLU A 74 -12.39 5.40 4.24
N ARG A 75 -12.58 5.18 5.55
CA ARG A 75 -11.54 4.94 6.54
C ARG A 75 -11.76 3.55 7.12
N ALA A 76 -10.87 2.62 6.78
CA ALA A 76 -10.85 1.28 7.32
C ALA A 76 -9.51 1.05 8.02
N GLU A 77 -9.54 0.53 9.25
CA GLU A 77 -8.36 -0.04 9.85
C GLU A 77 -8.27 -1.50 9.43
N ILE A 78 -7.23 -1.85 8.68
CA ILE A 78 -6.99 -3.23 8.24
C ILE A 78 -5.68 -3.68 8.86
N VAL A 79 -5.77 -4.73 9.67
CA VAL A 79 -4.60 -5.38 10.26
C VAL A 79 -4.42 -6.72 9.57
N LEU A 80 -3.24 -6.92 8.98
CA LEU A 80 -2.87 -8.21 8.40
C LEU A 80 -2.04 -8.98 9.42
N MET A 81 -2.49 -10.18 9.76
CA MET A 81 -1.80 -11.08 10.69
C MET A 81 -1.10 -12.21 9.91
N GLY A 82 0.04 -12.65 10.43
CA GLY A 82 0.83 -13.72 9.82
C GLY A 82 1.59 -13.29 8.56
N PRO A 83 2.04 -14.27 7.74
CA PRO A 83 2.86 -14.00 6.55
C PRO A 83 2.16 -13.09 5.55
N GLN A 84 2.92 -12.13 5.02
CA GLN A 84 2.44 -11.15 4.06
C GLN A 84 3.00 -11.42 2.68
N ILE A 85 2.24 -11.05 1.65
CA ILE A 85 2.71 -11.08 0.26
C ILE A 85 3.68 -9.92 -0.01
N PHE A 86 3.51 -8.81 0.72
CA PHE A 86 4.37 -7.64 0.59
C PHE A 86 5.58 -7.76 1.52
N PRO A 87 6.78 -7.42 1.03
CA PRO A 87 7.93 -7.10 1.86
C PRO A 87 7.61 -6.02 2.90
N ASN A 88 8.33 -6.02 4.03
CA ASN A 88 8.08 -5.11 5.16
C ASN A 88 8.28 -3.62 4.83
N ASP A 89 8.99 -3.31 3.74
CA ASP A 89 9.31 -1.98 3.24
C ASP A 89 8.32 -1.48 2.17
N ILE A 90 7.32 -2.28 1.79
CA ILE A 90 6.28 -1.87 0.84
C ILE A 90 5.00 -1.48 1.60
N LEU A 91 4.57 -0.24 1.39
CA LEU A 91 3.33 0.30 1.96
C LEU A 91 2.27 0.50 0.89
N LEU A 92 1.03 0.14 1.20
CA LEU A 92 -0.13 0.40 0.35
C LEU A 92 -0.89 1.63 0.87
N ILE A 93 -0.61 2.79 0.29
CA ILE A 93 -1.13 4.07 0.78
C ILE A 93 -2.36 4.53 -0.02
N ARG A 94 -3.41 4.96 0.69
CA ARG A 94 -4.57 5.66 0.12
C ARG A 94 -4.90 6.86 1.00
N ASP A 95 -5.07 8.03 0.38
CA ASP A 95 -5.42 9.28 1.07
C ASP A 95 -4.47 9.59 2.26
N GLY A 96 -3.17 9.35 2.05
CA GLY A 96 -2.12 9.56 3.06
C GLY A 96 -2.07 8.52 4.19
N CYS A 97 -2.97 7.53 4.17
CA CYS A 97 -3.05 6.48 5.19
C CYS A 97 -2.49 5.15 4.64
N ASN A 98 -1.65 4.47 5.41
CA ASN A 98 -1.30 3.07 5.11
C ASN A 98 -2.54 2.20 5.33
N LEU A 99 -3.05 1.64 4.25
CA LEU A 99 -4.26 0.82 4.25
C LEU A 99 -4.03 -0.51 4.96
N LEU A 100 -2.81 -1.06 4.90
CA LEU A 100 -2.48 -2.37 5.44
C LEU A 100 -1.49 -2.20 6.60
N ARG A 101 -1.99 -2.24 7.83
CA ARG A 101 -1.12 -2.27 9.01
C ARG A 101 -0.68 -3.70 9.25
N LEU A 102 0.63 -3.94 9.30
CA LEU A 102 1.15 -5.24 9.66
C LEU A 102 0.99 -5.46 11.16
N GLY A 103 0.28 -6.53 11.52
CA GLY A 103 -0.03 -6.92 12.89
C GLY A 103 1.07 -7.83 13.44
N GLY A 104 2.10 -7.22 14.01
CA GLY A 104 3.16 -7.84 14.79
C GLY A 104 3.93 -6.74 15.53
N GLU A 105 3.64 -6.58 16.82
CA GLU A 105 4.14 -5.53 17.73
C GLU A 105 3.96 -4.07 17.27
N VAL A 106 3.04 -3.37 17.95
CA VAL A 106 3.20 -1.93 18.24
C VAL A 106 4.48 -1.80 19.09
N GLY A 107 5.64 -1.64 18.46
CA GLY A 107 6.91 -1.88 19.15
C GLY A 107 8.19 -1.36 18.52
N ARG A 108 8.14 -0.32 17.70
CA ARG A 108 9.15 0.75 17.66
C ARG A 108 8.71 1.82 16.68
N SER A 109 8.62 3.05 17.17
CA SER A 109 8.64 4.25 16.35
C SER A 109 9.65 4.06 15.23
N LEU A 110 9.23 4.24 13.97
CA LEU A 110 10.19 4.82 13.02
C LEU A 110 10.60 6.14 13.68
N PRO A 111 11.88 6.32 14.07
CA PRO A 111 12.30 7.64 14.48
C PRO A 111 11.96 8.58 13.31
N PRO A 112 11.50 9.81 13.56
CA PRO A 112 11.52 10.80 12.49
C PRO A 112 12.95 10.80 11.98
N GLU A 113 13.12 10.64 10.66
CA GLU A 113 14.38 10.94 10.01
C GLU A 113 14.74 12.35 10.46
N THR A 114 15.60 12.43 11.47
CA THR A 114 16.34 13.64 11.77
C THR A 114 17.24 13.76 10.56
N VAL A 115 16.78 14.52 9.57
CA VAL A 115 17.65 15.17 8.61
C VAL A 115 18.63 15.95 9.46
N ARG A 116 19.76 15.32 9.78
CA ARG A 116 20.93 16.01 10.28
C ARG A 116 21.43 16.81 9.11
N MET A 117 20.92 18.03 8.97
CA MET A 117 21.64 19.06 8.25
C MET A 117 23.00 19.19 8.93
N ASP A 118 24.02 18.83 8.17
CA ASP A 118 25.41 18.89 8.60
C ASP A 118 25.75 20.34 8.93
N SER A 119 25.69 20.66 10.23
CA SER A 119 26.05 21.97 10.76
C SER A 119 27.54 21.94 11.13
N ARG A 120 28.38 21.57 10.16
CA ARG A 120 29.85 21.71 10.21
C ARG A 120 30.42 22.18 8.88
N GLU A 121 29.78 23.19 8.30
CA GLU A 121 30.49 24.24 7.57
C GLU A 121 30.19 25.58 8.26
N ALA A 122 30.61 25.69 9.52
CA ALA A 122 30.85 27.00 10.14
C ALA A 122 32.36 27.24 10.04
N GLY A 123 32.73 28.17 9.17
CA GLY A 123 34.10 28.48 8.81
C GLY A 123 34.99 28.76 10.02
N SER A 124 36.11 28.04 10.06
CA SER A 124 37.32 28.52 10.72
C SER A 124 37.99 29.47 9.74
N ALA A 125 37.68 30.76 9.88
CA ALA A 125 38.42 31.83 9.22
C ALA A 125 39.90 31.71 9.56
N GLY A 126 40.73 31.57 8.54
CA GLY A 126 42.18 31.61 8.66
C GLY A 126 42.62 32.97 9.21
N GLU A 127 43.51 32.90 10.18
CA GLU A 127 44.28 34.04 10.69
C GLU A 127 45.02 34.70 9.53
N ILE A 128 44.63 35.94 9.21
CA ILE A 128 45.42 36.85 8.37
C ILE A 128 46.20 37.75 9.33
N SER A 129 47.49 37.48 9.46
CA SER A 129 48.46 38.42 10.03
C SER A 129 48.46 39.71 9.20
N GLN A 130 48.05 40.83 9.80
CA GLN A 130 48.39 42.16 9.31
C GLN A 130 49.11 42.94 10.40
N SER A 131 50.39 43.19 10.15
CA SER A 131 51.21 44.21 10.79
C SER A 131 50.75 45.59 10.35
N ALA A 132 50.44 46.46 11.32
CA ALA A 132 50.48 47.92 11.18
C ALA A 132 50.97 48.43 12.54
N ALA A 133 52.25 48.75 12.67
CA ALA A 133 52.78 50.11 12.49
C ALA A 133 52.24 51.05 13.59
N ASP A 134 52.95 51.03 14.72
CA ASP A 134 52.96 52.13 15.69
C ASP A 134 53.44 53.41 14.99
N ASN A 135 52.66 54.47 15.16
CA ASN A 135 53.06 55.84 14.88
C ASN A 135 52.72 56.67 16.12
N SER A 136 53.67 56.78 17.05
CA SER A 136 54.05 57.99 17.83
C SER A 136 54.93 57.61 19.02
#